data_AF-A0A3B0PQJ0-F1
#
_entry.id   AF-A0A3B0PQJ0-F1
#
_cell.length_a   1.000
_cell.length_b   1.000
_cell.length_c   1.000
_cell.angle_alpha   90.00
_cell.angle_beta   90.00
_cell.angle_gamma   90.00
#
_symmetry.space_group_name_H-M   'P 1'
#
loop_
_entity.id
_entity.type
_entity.pdbx_description
1 polymer ?
#
loop_
_entity_poly.entity_id
_entity_poly.type
_entity_poly.pdbx_seq_one_letter_code
_entity_poly.pdbx_strand_id
1 'polypeptide(L)'
;MLEDSFSMDTSIRFNKATQAINGRMPDIVIEFLDKKNEDNVIGKLVIEAKAKLTEDGSKKNAEFYDKLAKDVKNYGANFGILVTELNPDESIFINFARNYNNIFVVRDVTFISLVKMLRMLFEKQTEISYKEMNFKQKERIIKEFEEFFDKNIRENFERLQERLSDISKFADTIKLESEKIKDKIRNIEENTIKKIDKAFQEKFYKQNFLLDVNRITQNQIGNIKDISEEVTEE
;
A
#
# COMPACT_ATOMS: atom_id res chain seq x y z
N MET A 1 0.42 -4.74 -18.44
CA MET A 1 1.11 -5.49 -17.35
C MET A 1 1.20 -6.98 -17.60
N LEU A 2 0.08 -7.73 -17.68
CA LEU A 2 0.13 -9.18 -17.97
C LEU A 2 0.71 -9.46 -19.35
N GLU A 3 0.15 -8.82 -20.39
CA GLU A 3 0.65 -8.95 -21.76
C GLU A 3 2.13 -8.57 -21.86
N ASP A 4 2.56 -7.48 -21.24
CA ASP A 4 3.98 -7.09 -21.25
C ASP A 4 4.88 -8.13 -20.56
N SER A 5 4.44 -8.64 -19.40
CA SER A 5 5.19 -9.60 -18.58
C SER A 5 5.33 -10.98 -19.23
N PHE A 6 4.44 -11.30 -20.17
CA PHE A 6 4.36 -12.59 -20.86
C PHE A 6 4.34 -12.44 -22.39
N SER A 7 4.83 -11.32 -22.91
CA SER A 7 4.69 -10.92 -24.33
C SER A 7 5.30 -11.90 -25.32
N MET A 8 6.34 -12.62 -24.90
CA MET A 8 7.06 -13.62 -25.71
C MET A 8 6.63 -15.07 -25.39
N ASP A 9 5.59 -15.24 -24.57
CA ASP A 9 5.21 -16.55 -24.08
C ASP A 9 3.99 -17.11 -24.82
N THR A 10 4.22 -18.13 -25.64
CA THR A 10 3.15 -18.80 -26.39
C THR A 10 2.36 -19.81 -25.56
N SER A 11 2.86 -20.17 -24.36
CA SER A 11 2.25 -21.18 -23.49
C SER A 11 1.28 -20.58 -22.45
N ILE A 12 0.82 -19.36 -22.69
CA ILE A 12 -0.17 -18.67 -21.85
C ILE A 12 -1.20 -17.96 -22.71
N ARG A 13 -2.48 -18.11 -22.36
CA ARG A 13 -3.60 -17.43 -23.02
C ARG A 13 -4.31 -16.55 -22.01
N PHE A 14 -4.55 -15.30 -22.42
CA PHE A 14 -5.37 -14.35 -21.66
C PHE A 14 -6.68 -14.16 -22.38
N ASN A 15 -7.77 -14.60 -21.75
CA ASN A 15 -9.11 -14.42 -22.28
C ASN A 15 -9.86 -13.45 -21.38
N LYS A 16 -10.36 -12.35 -21.94
CA LYS A 16 -11.51 -11.68 -21.31
C LYS A 16 -12.65 -12.66 -21.40
N ALA A 17 -13.34 -12.92 -20.29
CA ALA A 17 -14.53 -13.75 -20.38
C ALA A 17 -15.51 -13.05 -21.33
N THR A 18 -15.95 -13.74 -22.40
CA THR A 18 -16.81 -13.17 -23.44
C THR A 18 -18.25 -13.67 -23.33
N GLN A 19 -18.47 -14.74 -22.56
CA GLN A 19 -19.79 -15.28 -22.24
C GLN A 19 -19.96 -15.35 -20.74
N ALA A 20 -21.10 -14.79 -20.28
CA ALA A 20 -21.52 -14.90 -18.90
C ALA A 20 -22.01 -16.34 -18.63
N ILE A 21 -21.29 -17.09 -17.81
CA ILE A 21 -21.75 -18.39 -17.33
C ILE A 21 -22.64 -18.13 -16.11
N ASN A 22 -23.93 -18.47 -16.19
CA ASN A 22 -24.91 -18.17 -15.14
C ASN A 22 -25.02 -16.66 -14.79
N GLY A 23 -24.90 -15.78 -15.79
CA GLY A 23 -25.01 -14.33 -15.61
C GLY A 23 -23.82 -13.68 -14.90
N ARG A 24 -22.69 -14.38 -14.77
CA ARG A 24 -21.45 -13.87 -14.14
C ARG A 24 -20.27 -14.00 -15.07
N MET A 25 -19.38 -13.01 -15.00
CA MET A 25 -18.21 -12.88 -15.85
C MET A 25 -17.05 -12.37 -15.00
N PRO A 26 -15.96 -13.14 -14.86
CA PRO A 26 -14.73 -12.62 -14.27
C PRO A 26 -14.04 -11.65 -15.22
N ASP A 27 -13.17 -10.81 -14.69
CA ASP A 27 -12.49 -9.79 -15.49
C ASP A 27 -11.51 -10.44 -16.49
N ILE A 28 -10.76 -11.46 -16.04
CA ILE A 28 -9.77 -12.17 -16.85
C ILE A 28 -9.76 -13.66 -16.50
N VAL A 29 -9.63 -14.52 -17.51
CA VAL A 29 -9.25 -15.93 -17.37
C VAL A 29 -7.85 -16.12 -17.94
N ILE A 30 -6.98 -16.75 -17.17
CA ILE A 30 -5.62 -17.10 -17.60
C ILE A 30 -5.56 -18.62 -17.76
N GLU A 31 -5.12 -19.09 -18.92
CA GLU A 31 -4.86 -20.51 -19.19
C GLU A 31 -3.37 -20.71 -19.44
N PHE A 32 -2.79 -21.68 -18.75
CA PHE A 32 -1.44 -22.15 -18.99
C PHE A 32 -1.49 -23.41 -19.83
N LEU A 33 -0.73 -23.44 -20.91
CA LEU A 33 -0.68 -24.54 -21.85
C LEU A 33 0.54 -25.41 -21.59
N ASP A 34 0.41 -26.69 -21.90
CA ASP A 34 1.58 -27.55 -21.93
C ASP A 34 2.49 -27.18 -23.11
N LYS A 35 3.78 -26.98 -22.82
CA LYS A 35 4.80 -26.74 -23.83
C LYS A 35 5.01 -27.92 -24.79
N LYS A 36 4.62 -29.14 -24.40
CA LYS A 36 4.69 -30.32 -25.28
C LYS A 36 3.43 -30.51 -26.13
N ASN A 37 2.31 -29.92 -25.73
CA ASN A 37 1.04 -30.00 -26.42
C ASN A 37 0.22 -28.74 -26.11
N GLU A 38 0.29 -27.74 -26.99
CA GLU A 38 -0.34 -26.42 -26.77
C GLU A 38 -1.88 -26.46 -26.78
N ASP A 39 -2.49 -27.58 -27.15
CA ASP A 39 -3.94 -27.79 -27.02
C ASP A 39 -4.34 -28.27 -25.61
N ASN A 40 -3.37 -28.68 -24.79
CA ASN A 40 -3.60 -29.16 -23.43
C ASN A 40 -3.43 -28.02 -22.41
N VAL A 41 -4.51 -27.70 -21.69
CA VAL A 41 -4.48 -26.71 -20.59
C VAL A 41 -4.03 -27.41 -19.30
N ILE A 42 -2.91 -26.97 -18.74
CA ILE A 42 -2.30 -27.55 -17.53
C ILE A 42 -2.67 -26.80 -16.25
N GLY A 43 -3.21 -25.59 -16.39
CA GLY A 43 -3.65 -24.79 -15.27
C GLY A 43 -4.50 -23.63 -15.72
N LYS A 44 -5.45 -23.22 -14.87
CA LYS A 44 -6.39 -22.15 -15.16
C LYS A 44 -6.61 -21.27 -13.93
N LEU A 45 -6.57 -19.96 -14.14
CA LEU A 45 -6.82 -18.94 -13.12
C LEU A 45 -7.99 -18.06 -13.53
N VAL A 46 -8.77 -17.63 -12.55
CA VAL A 46 -9.82 -16.62 -12.71
C VAL A 46 -9.43 -15.38 -11.91
N ILE A 47 -9.49 -14.21 -12.54
CA ILE A 47 -9.06 -12.95 -11.95
C ILE A 47 -10.27 -12.02 -11.79
N GLU A 48 -10.37 -11.41 -10.61
CA GLU A 48 -11.26 -10.29 -10.34
C GLU A 48 -10.39 -9.09 -9.92
N ALA A 49 -10.54 -7.96 -10.60
CA ALA A 49 -9.85 -6.72 -10.27
C ALA A 49 -10.80 -5.74 -9.58
N LYS A 50 -10.31 -5.08 -8.52
CA LYS A 50 -11.06 -4.06 -7.77
C LYS A 50 -10.19 -2.85 -7.51
N ALA A 51 -10.49 -1.75 -8.20
CA ALA A 51 -9.89 -0.45 -7.96
C ALA A 51 -10.65 0.32 -6.87
N LYS A 52 -9.97 1.23 -6.16
CA LYS A 52 -10.61 2.14 -5.22
C LYS A 52 -11.33 3.25 -5.99
N LEU A 53 -12.66 3.17 -6.12
CA LEU A 53 -13.45 4.13 -6.90
C LEU A 53 -13.62 5.50 -6.20
N THR A 54 -13.57 5.56 -4.87
CA THR A 54 -13.71 6.77 -4.03
C THR A 54 -12.98 6.60 -2.69
N GLU A 55 -12.67 7.70 -1.97
CA GLU A 55 -12.06 7.64 -0.62
C GLU A 55 -12.90 6.80 0.36
N ASP A 56 -14.23 6.87 0.25
CA ASP A 56 -15.24 6.12 1.01
C ASP A 56 -15.68 4.80 0.35
N GLY A 57 -14.75 4.07 -0.28
CA GLY A 57 -15.04 2.79 -0.93
C GLY A 57 -15.81 1.82 -0.01
N SER A 58 -17.11 1.66 -0.23
CA SER A 58 -18.04 0.99 0.69
C SER A 58 -17.90 -0.53 0.76
N LYS A 59 -17.29 -1.14 -0.26
CA LYS A 59 -17.20 -2.60 -0.37
C LYS A 59 -15.88 -3.12 0.15
N LYS A 60 -15.94 -4.15 0.99
CA LYS A 60 -14.76 -4.86 1.51
C LYS A 60 -14.37 -6.00 0.60
N ASN A 61 -13.09 -6.39 0.62
CA ASN A 61 -12.59 -7.57 -0.09
C ASN A 61 -13.45 -8.82 0.13
N ALA A 62 -13.92 -9.03 1.37
CA ALA A 62 -14.74 -10.18 1.75
C ALA A 62 -16.06 -10.33 0.98
N GLU A 63 -16.62 -9.23 0.46
CA GLU A 63 -17.87 -9.28 -0.32
C GLU A 63 -17.70 -9.92 -1.70
N PHE A 64 -16.45 -10.05 -2.17
CA PHE A 64 -16.14 -10.60 -3.49
C PHE A 64 -15.75 -12.07 -3.47
N TYR A 65 -15.47 -12.65 -2.29
CA TYR A 65 -14.93 -14.02 -2.17
C TYR A 65 -15.92 -15.07 -2.70
N ASP A 66 -17.19 -14.99 -2.29
CA ASP A 66 -18.24 -15.92 -2.72
C ASP A 66 -18.48 -15.87 -4.24
N LYS A 67 -18.41 -14.67 -4.83
CA LYS A 67 -18.55 -14.48 -6.27
C LYS A 67 -17.36 -15.15 -6.98
N LEU A 68 -16.14 -14.81 -6.57
CA LEU A 68 -14.93 -15.33 -7.19
C LEU A 68 -14.81 -16.85 -7.04
N ALA A 69 -15.17 -17.42 -5.89
CA ALA A 69 -15.20 -18.86 -5.69
C ALA A 69 -16.20 -19.57 -6.63
N LYS A 70 -17.36 -18.96 -6.89
CA LYS A 70 -18.32 -19.47 -7.87
C LYS A 70 -17.77 -19.37 -9.30
N ASP A 71 -17.08 -18.28 -9.63
CA ASP A 71 -16.45 -18.12 -10.94
C ASP A 71 -15.33 -19.16 -11.13
N VAL A 72 -14.51 -19.43 -10.12
CA VAL A 72 -13.52 -20.53 -10.15
C VAL A 72 -14.18 -21.87 -10.48
N LYS A 73 -15.29 -22.21 -9.82
CA LYS A 73 -16.03 -23.44 -10.10
C LYS A 73 -16.63 -23.46 -11.50
N ASN A 74 -17.26 -22.36 -11.93
CA ASN A 74 -17.96 -22.26 -13.22
C ASN A 74 -17.00 -22.38 -14.42
N TYR A 75 -15.79 -21.84 -14.28
CA TYR A 75 -14.77 -21.88 -15.34
C TYR A 75 -13.83 -23.08 -15.22
N GLY A 76 -14.02 -23.96 -14.23
CA GLY A 76 -13.14 -25.10 -13.98
C GLY A 76 -11.71 -24.68 -13.68
N ALA A 77 -11.52 -23.56 -13.00
CA ALA A 77 -10.22 -23.00 -12.68
C ALA A 77 -9.63 -23.64 -11.41
N ASN A 78 -8.30 -23.65 -11.32
CA ASN A 78 -7.59 -24.13 -10.14
C ASN A 78 -7.65 -23.10 -9.00
N PHE A 79 -7.46 -21.82 -9.33
CA PHE A 79 -7.44 -20.73 -8.35
C PHE A 79 -8.16 -19.49 -8.85
N GLY A 80 -8.73 -18.75 -7.89
CA GLY A 80 -9.20 -17.38 -8.08
C GLY A 80 -8.21 -16.39 -7.51
N ILE A 81 -8.02 -15.24 -8.15
CA ILE A 81 -7.16 -14.17 -7.66
C ILE A 81 -7.94 -12.86 -7.65
N LEU A 82 -8.15 -12.32 -6.46
CA LEU A 82 -8.65 -10.97 -6.25
C LEU A 82 -7.45 -10.01 -6.23
N VAL A 83 -7.31 -9.19 -7.27
CA VAL A 83 -6.36 -8.07 -7.32
C VAL A 83 -7.08 -6.82 -6.85
N THR A 84 -6.64 -6.22 -5.73
CA THR A 84 -7.47 -5.22 -5.04
C THR A 84 -6.68 -4.03 -4.51
N GLU A 85 -7.26 -2.84 -4.65
CA GLU A 85 -6.88 -1.59 -3.97
C GLU A 85 -7.80 -1.27 -2.78
N LEU A 86 -8.82 -2.09 -2.54
CA LEU A 86 -9.72 -1.94 -1.40
C LEU A 86 -9.01 -2.30 -0.09
N ASN A 87 -9.57 -1.85 1.04
CA ASN A 87 -8.97 -2.01 2.36
C ASN A 87 -7.52 -1.48 2.39
N PRO A 88 -7.27 -0.18 2.11
CA PRO A 88 -5.92 0.38 1.95
C PRO A 88 -5.10 0.35 3.25
N ASP A 89 -5.77 0.37 4.40
CA ASP A 89 -5.12 0.29 5.72
C ASP A 89 -4.67 -1.13 6.07
N GLU A 90 -5.11 -2.13 5.30
CA GLU A 90 -4.64 -3.50 5.42
C GLU A 90 -3.36 -3.67 4.59
N SER A 91 -2.27 -4.05 5.25
CA SER A 91 -1.10 -4.60 4.57
C SER A 91 -1.53 -5.91 3.92
N ILE A 92 -1.53 -5.99 2.60
CA ILE A 92 -1.86 -7.21 1.85
C ILE A 92 -0.68 -7.52 0.94
N PHE A 93 -0.06 -8.69 1.13
CA PHE A 93 1.00 -9.19 0.25
C PHE A 93 0.44 -10.24 -0.72
N ILE A 94 0.37 -11.50 -0.27
CA ILE A 94 -0.32 -12.61 -0.92
C ILE A 94 -1.02 -13.38 0.20
N ASN A 95 -2.34 -13.23 0.28
CA ASN A 95 -3.14 -13.86 1.32
C ASN A 95 -4.16 -14.80 0.71
N PHE A 96 -4.58 -15.80 1.48
CA PHE A 96 -5.79 -16.56 1.16
C PHE A 96 -7.02 -15.82 1.65
N ALA A 97 -8.07 -15.82 0.84
CA ALA A 97 -9.36 -15.34 1.29
C ALA A 97 -9.85 -16.22 2.45
N ARG A 98 -10.41 -15.58 3.48
CA ARG A 98 -10.89 -16.28 4.68
C ARG A 98 -11.90 -17.36 4.30
N ASN A 99 -11.71 -18.57 4.81
CA ASN A 99 -12.52 -19.77 4.53
C ASN A 99 -12.42 -20.30 3.08
N TYR A 100 -11.51 -19.79 2.25
CA TYR A 100 -11.33 -20.22 0.86
C TYR A 100 -9.87 -20.59 0.58
N ASN A 101 -9.63 -21.89 0.39
CA ASN A 101 -8.27 -22.42 0.23
C ASN A 101 -7.67 -22.20 -1.16
N ASN A 102 -8.51 -21.86 -2.15
CA ASN A 102 -8.15 -21.69 -3.56
C ASN A 102 -8.38 -20.27 -4.08
N ILE A 103 -8.54 -19.29 -3.19
CA ILE A 103 -8.76 -17.89 -3.55
C ILE A 103 -7.65 -17.05 -2.92
N PHE A 104 -6.89 -16.38 -3.77
CA PHE A 104 -5.85 -15.44 -3.35
C PHE A 104 -6.37 -14.01 -3.35
N VAL A 105 -5.88 -13.21 -2.42
CA VAL A 105 -6.07 -11.76 -2.34
C VAL A 105 -4.70 -11.11 -2.39
N VAL A 106 -4.49 -10.24 -3.37
CA VAL A 106 -3.18 -9.65 -3.65
C VAL A 106 -3.30 -8.17 -4.01
N ARG A 107 -2.20 -7.43 -3.85
CA ARG A 107 -2.01 -6.14 -4.51
C ARG A 107 -1.51 -6.34 -5.93
N ASP A 108 -1.64 -5.31 -6.75
CA ASP A 108 -1.11 -5.27 -8.11
C ASP A 108 0.39 -5.59 -8.18
N VAL A 109 1.18 -5.09 -7.21
CA VAL A 109 2.63 -5.27 -7.14
C VAL A 109 3.07 -6.73 -6.98
N THR A 110 2.28 -7.57 -6.30
CA THR A 110 2.60 -9.00 -6.07
C THR A 110 1.93 -9.94 -7.06
N PHE A 111 0.96 -9.44 -7.82
CA PHE A 111 0.12 -10.24 -8.70
C PHE A 111 0.92 -11.03 -9.73
N ILE A 112 1.84 -10.38 -10.47
CA ILE A 112 2.64 -11.06 -11.51
C ILE A 112 3.51 -12.16 -10.92
N SER A 113 4.09 -11.93 -9.73
CA SER A 113 4.92 -12.93 -9.05
C SER A 113 4.11 -14.16 -8.66
N LEU A 114 2.88 -13.98 -8.15
CA LEU A 114 1.95 -15.07 -7.85
C LEU A 114 1.61 -15.88 -9.12
N VAL A 115 1.26 -15.21 -10.22
CA VAL A 115 0.93 -15.88 -11.50
C VAL A 115 2.11 -16.72 -12.00
N LYS A 116 3.34 -16.18 -11.95
CA LYS A 116 4.55 -16.93 -12.33
C LYS A 116 4.81 -18.15 -11.44
N MET A 117 4.62 -18.00 -10.13
CA MET A 117 4.77 -19.10 -9.18
C MET A 117 3.75 -20.21 -9.44
N LEU A 118 2.47 -19.87 -9.62
CA LEU A 118 1.41 -20.84 -9.92
C LEU A 118 1.63 -21.52 -11.27
N ARG A 119 2.14 -20.82 -12.27
CA ARG A 119 2.54 -21.46 -13.53
C ARG A 119 3.62 -22.52 -13.31
N MET A 120 4.70 -22.17 -12.61
CA MET A 120 5.78 -23.11 -12.32
C MET A 120 5.26 -24.34 -11.57
N LEU A 121 4.29 -24.13 -10.67
CA LEU A 121 3.56 -25.19 -9.96
C LEU A 121 2.88 -26.16 -10.94
N PHE A 122 2.08 -25.65 -11.88
CA PHE A 122 1.37 -26.46 -12.88
C PHE A 122 2.32 -27.17 -13.85
N GLU A 123 3.38 -26.50 -14.30
CA GLU A 123 4.39 -27.11 -15.17
C GLU A 123 5.05 -28.31 -14.48
N LYS A 124 5.41 -28.19 -13.20
CA LYS A 124 6.00 -29.29 -12.43
C LYS A 124 5.02 -30.44 -12.19
N GLN A 125 3.76 -30.14 -11.88
CA GLN A 125 2.72 -31.16 -11.73
C GLN A 125 2.50 -31.93 -13.05
N THR A 126 2.55 -31.23 -14.18
CA THR A 126 2.42 -31.82 -15.51
C THR A 126 3.62 -32.70 -15.87
N GLU A 127 4.86 -32.24 -15.60
CA GLU A 127 6.07 -33.04 -15.78
C GLU A 127 6.01 -34.37 -15.04
N ILE A 128 5.48 -34.37 -13.81
CA ILE A 128 5.27 -35.57 -13.01
C ILE A 128 4.22 -36.48 -13.66
N SER A 129 3.13 -35.90 -14.14
CA SER A 129 2.01 -36.64 -14.75
C SER A 129 2.42 -37.40 -16.02
N TYR A 130 3.41 -36.87 -16.76
CA TYR A 130 3.98 -37.53 -17.94
C TYR A 130 4.90 -38.71 -17.64
N LYS A 131 5.34 -38.88 -16.40
CA LYS A 131 6.14 -40.05 -16.03
C LYS A 131 5.21 -41.26 -15.90
N GLU A 132 5.59 -42.38 -16.51
CA GLU A 132 4.91 -43.65 -16.30
C GLU A 132 5.02 -44.04 -14.82
N MET A 133 3.94 -43.81 -14.09
CA MET A 133 3.84 -44.04 -12.65
C MET A 133 2.53 -44.75 -12.37
N ASN A 134 2.58 -45.70 -11.43
CA ASN A 134 1.36 -46.35 -10.97
C ASN A 134 0.48 -45.37 -10.16
N PHE A 135 -0.79 -45.70 -10.02
CA PHE A 135 -1.77 -44.84 -9.34
C PHE A 135 -1.33 -44.42 -7.92
N LYS A 136 -0.80 -45.36 -7.13
CA LYS A 136 -0.34 -45.09 -5.76
C LYS A 136 0.81 -44.09 -5.72
N GLN A 137 1.72 -44.14 -6.68
CA GLN A 137 2.82 -43.18 -6.79
C GLN A 137 2.30 -41.78 -7.11
N LYS A 138 1.31 -41.67 -8.01
CA LYS A 138 0.68 -40.38 -8.37
C LYS A 138 -0.02 -39.76 -7.17
N GLU A 139 -0.83 -40.54 -6.45
CA GLU A 139 -1.55 -40.07 -5.26
C GLU A 139 -0.59 -39.59 -4.17
N ARG A 140 0.49 -40.37 -3.91
CA ARG A 140 1.53 -39.97 -2.97
C ARG A 140 2.18 -38.65 -3.35
N ILE A 141 2.56 -38.48 -4.61
CA ILE A 141 3.24 -37.26 -5.07
C ILE A 141 2.31 -36.05 -5.00
N ILE A 142 1.03 -36.19 -5.35
CA ILE A 142 0.04 -35.12 -5.17
C ILE A 142 -0.03 -34.70 -3.72
N LYS A 143 -0.10 -35.65 -2.79
CA LYS A 143 -0.15 -35.36 -1.36
C LYS A 143 1.13 -34.68 -0.86
N GLU A 144 2.31 -35.19 -1.23
CA GLU A 144 3.61 -34.58 -0.87
C GLU A 144 3.71 -33.14 -1.39
N PHE A 145 3.11 -32.86 -2.55
CA PHE A 145 3.08 -31.55 -3.14
C PHE A 145 2.14 -30.58 -2.40
N GLU A 146 0.94 -31.03 -2.04
CA GLU A 146 0.02 -30.26 -1.21
C GLU A 146 0.67 -29.91 0.14
N GLU A 147 1.31 -30.88 0.78
CA GLU A 147 2.06 -30.68 2.03
C GLU A 147 3.24 -29.70 1.85
N PHE A 148 3.99 -29.82 0.74
CA PHE A 148 5.06 -28.87 0.43
C PHE A 148 4.53 -27.45 0.25
N PHE A 149 3.44 -27.29 -0.51
CA PHE A 149 2.83 -26.00 -0.77
C PHE A 149 2.34 -25.35 0.53
N ASP A 150 1.60 -26.09 1.34
CA ASP A 150 1.08 -25.57 2.60
C ASP A 150 2.22 -25.18 3.56
N LYS A 151 3.21 -26.07 3.76
CA LYS A 151 4.28 -25.83 4.72
C LYS A 151 5.29 -24.77 4.27
N ASN A 152 5.64 -24.74 2.98
CA ASN A 152 6.77 -23.91 2.50
C ASN A 152 6.31 -22.64 1.78
N ILE A 153 5.07 -22.60 1.27
CA ILE A 153 4.56 -21.43 0.56
C ILE A 153 3.55 -20.70 1.42
N ARG A 154 2.46 -21.38 1.84
CA ARG A 154 1.38 -20.75 2.62
C ARG A 154 1.87 -20.22 3.97
N GLU A 155 2.53 -21.04 4.79
CA GLU A 155 3.06 -20.56 6.08
C GLU A 155 4.05 -19.39 5.93
N ASN A 156 4.87 -19.40 4.88
CA ASN A 156 5.82 -18.32 4.63
C ASN A 156 5.13 -17.02 4.21
N PHE A 157 4.05 -17.08 3.43
CA PHE A 157 3.23 -15.92 3.14
C PHE A 157 2.57 -15.35 4.39
N GLU A 158 2.03 -16.20 5.26
CA GLU A 158 1.43 -15.78 6.54
C GLU A 158 2.47 -15.09 7.43
N ARG A 159 3.66 -15.68 7.60
CA ARG A 159 4.76 -15.07 8.38
C ARG A 159 5.26 -13.76 7.78
N LEU A 160 5.36 -13.67 6.45
CA LEU A 160 5.74 -12.43 5.78
C LEU A 160 4.68 -11.35 6.00
N GLN A 161 3.40 -11.71 5.93
CA GLN A 161 2.28 -10.82 6.14
C GLN A 161 2.27 -10.24 7.56
N GLU A 162 2.55 -11.07 8.57
CA GLU A 162 2.70 -10.61 9.97
C GLU A 162 3.87 -9.63 10.11
N ARG A 163 5.05 -9.98 9.58
CA ARG A 163 6.23 -9.10 9.62
C ARG A 163 5.99 -7.77 8.93
N LEU A 164 5.34 -7.78 7.77
CA LEU A 164 4.99 -6.55 7.05
C LEU A 164 3.99 -5.69 7.83
N SER A 165 3.02 -6.31 8.52
CA SER A 165 2.10 -5.58 9.40
C SER A 165 2.82 -4.92 10.56
N ASP A 166 3.77 -5.62 11.20
CA ASP A 166 4.54 -5.05 12.31
C ASP A 166 5.44 -3.91 11.85
N ILE A 167 6.12 -4.05 10.70
CA ILE A 167 6.90 -2.96 10.10
C ILE A 167 6.03 -1.73 9.85
N SER A 168 4.80 -1.92 9.35
CA SER A 168 3.85 -0.81 9.13
C SER A 168 3.53 -0.08 10.44
N LYS A 169 3.21 -0.82 11.51
CA LYS A 169 2.92 -0.22 12.83
C LYS A 169 4.12 0.54 13.40
N PHE A 170 5.34 0.02 13.21
CA PHE A 170 6.55 0.72 13.60
C PHE A 170 6.73 2.03 12.82
N ALA A 171 6.46 2.02 11.51
CA ALA A 171 6.52 3.24 10.70
C ALA A 171 5.50 4.30 11.17
N ASP A 172 4.28 3.89 11.50
CA ASP A 172 3.25 4.79 12.05
C ASP A 172 3.68 5.39 13.39
N THR A 173 4.33 4.59 14.24
CA THR A 173 4.88 5.06 15.51
C THR A 173 5.97 6.11 15.29
N ILE A 174 6.88 5.87 14.35
CA ILE A 174 7.94 6.83 13.98
C ILE A 174 7.33 8.15 13.49
N LYS A 175 6.28 8.08 12.66
CA LYS A 175 5.56 9.26 12.18
C LYS A 175 4.99 10.07 13.34
N LEU A 176 4.28 9.42 14.27
CA LEU A 176 3.70 10.08 15.43
C LEU A 176 4.76 10.73 16.33
N GLU A 177 5.87 10.04 16.59
CA GLU A 177 6.96 10.61 17.40
C GLU A 177 7.64 11.79 16.68
N SER A 178 7.76 11.75 15.35
CA SER A 178 8.25 12.89 14.57
C SER A 178 7.35 14.12 14.69
N GLU A 179 6.03 13.93 14.67
CA GLU A 179 5.05 15.00 14.89
C GLU A 179 5.19 15.61 16.28
N LYS A 180 5.32 14.79 17.33
CA LYS A 180 5.58 15.26 18.70
C LYS A 180 6.88 16.08 18.82
N ILE A 181 7.94 15.67 18.11
CA ILE A 181 9.20 16.43 18.08
C ILE A 181 8.97 17.82 17.46
N LYS A 182 8.25 17.90 16.34
CA LYS A 182 7.92 19.19 15.69
C LYS A 182 7.13 20.09 16.63
N ASP A 183 6.15 19.55 17.35
CA ASP A 183 5.36 20.35 18.29
C ASP A 183 6.18 20.84 19.48
N LYS A 184 7.14 20.05 19.97
CA LYS A 184 8.10 20.52 20.99
C LYS A 184 8.98 21.66 20.47
N ILE A 185 9.45 21.59 19.23
CA ILE A 185 10.23 22.66 18.61
C ILE A 185 9.40 23.95 18.56
N ARG A 186 8.17 23.90 18.03
CA ARG A 186 7.26 25.05 17.98
C ARG A 186 7.03 25.66 19.37
N ASN A 187 6.76 24.81 20.36
CA ASN A 187 6.58 25.26 21.73
C ASN A 187 7.82 25.97 22.30
N ILE A 188 9.02 25.48 21.98
CA ILE A 188 10.28 26.15 22.40
C ILE A 188 10.42 27.50 21.72
N GLU A 189 10.17 27.59 20.41
CA GLU A 189 10.22 28.82 19.64
C GLU A 189 9.24 29.87 20.21
N GLU A 190 7.97 29.50 20.37
CA GLU A 190 6.93 30.38 20.92
C GLU A 190 7.27 30.84 22.34
N ASN A 191 7.72 29.94 23.21
CA ASN A 191 8.08 30.30 24.58
C ASN A 191 9.32 31.19 24.63
N THR A 192 10.25 31.01 23.70
CA THR A 192 11.45 31.85 23.58
C THR A 192 11.06 33.26 23.15
N ILE A 193 10.19 33.38 22.13
CA ILE A 193 9.64 34.67 21.68
C ILE A 193 8.92 35.37 22.83
N LYS A 194 8.02 34.67 23.54
CA LYS A 194 7.31 35.22 24.71
C LYS A 194 8.27 35.71 25.81
N LYS A 195 9.37 34.98 26.06
CA LYS A 195 10.39 35.40 27.03
C LYS A 195 11.13 36.65 26.57
N ILE A 196 11.45 36.76 25.28
CA ILE A 196 12.07 37.95 24.68
C ILE A 196 11.13 39.15 24.82
N ASP A 197 9.87 39.01 24.41
CA ASP A 197 8.86 40.07 24.52
C ASP A 197 8.71 40.55 25.97
N LYS A 198 8.63 39.62 26.92
CA LYS A 198 8.58 39.94 28.34
C LYS A 198 9.83 40.70 28.80
N ALA A 199 11.01 40.32 28.33
CA ALA A 199 12.26 41.04 28.66
C ALA A 199 12.23 42.48 28.11
N PHE A 200 11.70 42.71 26.92
CA PHE A 200 11.50 44.07 26.39
C PHE A 200 10.55 44.88 27.26
N GLN A 201 9.37 44.32 27.56
CA GLN A 201 8.32 45.01 28.32
C GLN A 201 8.73 45.33 29.76
N GLU A 202 9.33 44.37 30.45
CA GLU A 202 9.59 44.50 31.88
C GLU A 202 10.95 45.10 32.21
N LYS A 203 11.95 44.89 31.35
CA LYS A 203 13.34 45.29 31.63
C LYS A 203 13.79 46.40 30.71
N PHE A 204 13.68 46.23 29.40
CA PHE A 204 14.24 47.18 28.43
C PHE A 204 13.58 48.55 28.53
N TYR A 205 12.24 48.63 28.46
CA TYR A 205 11.53 49.92 28.50
C TYR A 205 11.61 50.65 29.85
N LYS A 206 12.11 49.99 30.90
CA LYS A 206 12.32 50.60 32.22
C LYS A 206 13.77 51.04 32.46
N GLN A 207 14.65 50.93 31.47
CA GLN A 207 16.04 51.32 31.63
C GLN A 207 16.21 52.84 31.61
N ASN A 208 17.07 53.33 32.51
CA ASN A 208 17.32 54.77 32.68
C ASN A 208 17.87 55.44 31.41
N PHE A 209 18.65 54.72 30.59
CA PHE A 209 19.19 55.29 29.35
C PHE A 209 18.08 55.71 28.37
N LEU A 210 16.90 55.08 28.39
CA LEU A 210 15.77 55.49 27.56
C LEU A 210 15.17 56.83 28.01
N LEU A 211 15.21 57.13 29.32
CA LEU A 211 14.84 58.44 29.84
C LEU A 211 15.85 59.51 29.36
N ASP A 212 17.14 59.16 29.35
CA ASP A 212 18.20 60.05 28.86
C ASP A 212 18.03 60.36 27.37
N VAL A 213 17.73 59.36 26.54
CA VAL A 213 17.44 59.52 25.10
C VAL A 213 16.23 60.44 24.88
N ASN A 214 15.14 60.23 25.63
CA ASN A 214 13.96 61.08 25.54
C ASN A 214 14.26 62.53 25.93
N ARG A 215 15.07 62.74 26.99
CA ARG A 215 15.48 64.08 27.41
C ARG A 215 16.31 64.80 26.33
N ILE A 216 17.25 64.10 25.70
CA ILE A 216 18.06 64.66 24.60
C ILE A 216 17.15 65.06 23.43
N THR A 217 16.20 64.19 23.08
CA THR A 217 15.26 64.43 21.97
C THR A 217 14.36 65.64 22.24
N GLN A 218 13.83 65.78 23.46
CA GLN A 218 13.01 66.94 23.85
C GLN A 218 13.81 68.25 23.82
N ASN A 219 15.05 68.24 24.30
CA ASN A 219 15.91 69.42 24.27
C ASN A 219 16.25 69.84 22.82
N GLN A 220 16.43 68.89 21.90
CA GLN A 220 16.64 69.20 20.48
C GLN A 220 15.39 69.80 19.82
N ILE A 221 14.19 69.29 20.13
CA ILE A 221 12.93 69.83 19.60
C ILE A 221 12.64 71.23 20.16
N GLY A 222 12.90 71.47 21.44
CA GLY A 222 12.78 72.79 22.07
C GLY A 222 13.67 73.83 21.37
N ASN A 223 14.95 73.51 21.21
CA ASN A 223 15.89 74.39 20.51
C ASN A 223 15.47 74.68 19.06
N ILE A 224 14.87 73.72 18.34
CA ILE A 224 14.38 73.94 16.97
C ILE A 224 13.13 74.86 16.96
N LYS A 225 12.25 74.74 17.95
CA LYS A 225 11.08 75.62 18.08
C LYS A 225 11.48 77.05 18.41
N ASP A 226 12.40 77.23 19.35
CA ASP A 226 12.92 78.55 19.73
C ASP A 226 13.55 79.25 18.50
N ILE A 227 14.30 78.50 17.68
CA ILE A 227 14.85 79.02 16.40
C ILE A 227 13.73 79.36 15.40
N SER A 228 12.61 78.62 15.36
CA SER A 228 11.51 78.92 14.44
C SER A 228 10.64 80.10 14.88
N GLU A 229 10.50 80.33 16.19
CA GLU A 229 9.80 81.48 16.76
C GLU A 229 10.63 82.77 16.58
N GLU A 230 11.96 82.72 16.78
CA GLU A 230 12.85 83.85 16.50
C GLU A 230 12.86 84.26 15.01
N VAL A 231 12.64 83.34 14.08
CA VAL A 231 12.62 83.62 12.62
C VAL A 231 11.25 84.15 12.13
N THR A 232 10.20 84.10 12.97
CA THR A 232 8.86 84.63 12.62
C THR A 232 8.51 85.97 13.27
N GLU A 233 9.35 86.48 14.18
CA GLU A 233 9.21 87.81 14.81
C GLU A 233 10.05 88.94 14.16
N GLU A 234 10.73 88.69 13.04
CA GLU A 234 11.36 89.71 12.16
C GLU A 234 10.53 90.00 10.89
#